data_AF-A0A2P9HB96-F1
#
_entry.id   AF-A0A2P9HB96-F1
#
_cell.length_a   1.000
_cell.length_b   1.000
_cell.length_c   1.000
_cell.angle_alpha   90.00
_cell.angle_beta   90.00
_cell.angle_gamma   90.00
#
_symmetry.space_group_name_H-M   'P 1'
#
loop_
_entity.id
_entity.type
_entity.pdbx_description
1 polymer ?
#
loop_
_entity_poly.entity_id
_entity_poly.type
_entity_poly.pdbx_seq_one_letter_code
_entity_poly.pdbx_strand_id
1 'polypeptide(L)' 'MIEEAKDIALNEMVLRLREERAVSIGCGALDVWLRRRAWTFKKRPHLHWSRSAPTF' A
#
# COMPACT_ATOMS: atom_id res chain seq x y z
N MET A 1 10.91 9.73 -4.16
CA MET A 1 10.38 8.39 -4.46
C MET A 1 9.32 7.93 -3.46
N ILE A 2 9.64 7.57 -2.20
CA ILE A 2 8.60 7.44 -1.15
C ILE A 2 8.06 8.85 -0.82
N GLU A 3 8.96 9.84 -0.70
CA GLU A 3 8.69 11.31 -0.57
C GLU A 3 7.77 11.91 -1.64
N GLU A 4 7.83 11.37 -2.86
CA GLU A 4 7.00 11.78 -4.00
C GLU A 4 5.70 10.97 -4.08
N ALA A 5 5.65 9.83 -3.39
CA ALA A 5 4.56 8.86 -3.35
C ALA A 5 3.64 9.03 -2.12
N LYS A 6 3.55 10.22 -1.53
CA LYS A 6 2.70 10.44 -0.34
C LYS A 6 1.22 10.16 -0.57
N ASP A 7 0.73 10.27 -1.80
CA ASP A 7 -0.70 10.01 -2.13
C ASP A 7 -1.01 8.57 -2.56
N ILE A 8 -0.01 7.67 -2.56
CA ILE A 8 -0.23 6.29 -2.99
C ILE A 8 -0.54 5.38 -1.80
N ALA A 9 -1.35 4.35 -2.04
CA ALA A 9 -1.68 3.36 -1.02
C ALA A 9 -0.45 2.51 -0.66
N LEU A 10 -0.40 1.98 0.57
CA LEU A 10 0.72 1.16 1.05
C LEU A 10 1.08 -0.01 0.11
N ASN A 11 0.06 -0.69 -0.43
CA ASN A 11 0.27 -1.83 -1.32
C ASN A 11 0.81 -1.44 -2.70
N GLU A 12 0.41 -0.26 -3.20
CA GLU A 12 0.99 0.32 -4.41
C GLU A 12 2.46 0.68 -4.16
N MET A 13 2.76 1.24 -3.00
CA MET A 13 4.13 1.61 -2.62
C MET A 13 5.04 0.37 -2.51
N VAL A 14 4.53 -0.75 -1.98
CA VAL A 14 5.24 -2.05 -2.00
C VAL A 14 5.49 -2.52 -3.43
N LEU A 15 4.50 -2.42 -4.32
CA LEU A 15 4.63 -2.86 -5.72
C LEU A 15 5.72 -2.04 -6.44
N ARG A 16 5.69 -0.71 -6.31
CA ARG A 16 6.68 0.18 -6.93
C ARG A 16 8.07 -0.02 -6.37
N LEU A 17 8.21 -0.28 -5.06
CA LEU A 17 9.50 -0.64 -4.48
C LEU A 17 10.06 -1.93 -5.07
N ARG A 18 9.20 -2.90 -5.36
CA ARG A 18 9.57 -4.17 -5.99
C ARG A 18 9.96 -3.99 -7.46
N GLU A 19 9.16 -3.26 -8.23
CA GLU A 19 9.36 -3.11 -9.68
C GLU A 19 10.47 -2.11 -10.01
N GLU A 20 10.49 -0.95 -9.36
CA GLU A 20 11.42 0.13 -9.71
C GLU A 20 12.77 -0.02 -9.01
N ARG A 21 12.84 -0.73 -7.86
CA ARG A 21 14.08 -0.86 -7.07
C ARG A 21 14.49 -2.28 -6.70
N ALA A 22 13.75 -3.29 -7.16
CA ALA A 22 13.97 -4.69 -6.75
C ALA A 22 13.94 -4.89 -5.21
N VAL A 23 13.34 -3.96 -4.46
CA VAL A 23 13.22 -4.03 -3.00
C VAL A 23 11.96 -4.83 -2.67
N SER A 24 12.15 -6.05 -2.17
CA SER A 24 11.05 -6.88 -1.66
C SER A 24 10.87 -6.61 -0.16
N ILE A 25 9.95 -5.71 0.18
CA ILE A 25 9.53 -5.44 1.56
C ILE A 25 8.04 -5.76 1.72
N GLY A 26 7.67 -6.43 2.82
CA GLY A 26 6.26 -6.71 3.12
C GLY A 26 5.51 -5.47 3.63
N CYS A 27 4.18 -5.42 3.41
CA CYS A 27 3.32 -4.32 3.87
C CYS A 27 3.50 -4.00 5.36
N GLY A 28 3.62 -5.00 6.23
CA GLY A 28 3.80 -4.77 7.68
C GLY A 28 5.15 -4.14 8.04
N ALA A 29 6.24 -4.61 7.41
CA ALA A 29 7.57 -4.02 7.61
C ALA A 29 7.64 -2.60 7.07
N LEU A 30 7.00 -2.33 5.92
CA LEU A 30 6.88 -1.01 5.35
C LEU A 30 6.03 -0.07 6.24
N ASP A 31 4.91 -0.56 6.80
CA ASP A 31 4.06 0.21 7.74
C ASP A 31 4.85 0.66 8.98
N VAL A 32 5.60 -0.26 9.60
CA VAL A 32 6.43 0.06 10.78
C VAL A 32 7.53 1.08 10.43
N TRP A 33 8.19 0.92 9.28
CA TRP A 33 9.21 1.85 8.82
C TRP A 33 8.65 3.25 8.57
N LEU A 34 7.46 3.34 7.97
CA LEU A 34 6.76 4.61 7.72
C LEU A 34 6.31 5.28 9.02
N ARG A 35 5.73 4.54 9.96
CA ARG A 35 5.32 5.10 11.26
C ARG A 35 6.49 5.67 12.05
N ARG A 36 7.66 5.00 12.03
CA ARG A 36 8.88 5.52 12.66
C ARG A 36 9.33 6.86 12.07
N ARG A 37 8.97 7.14 10.82
CA ARG A 37 9.27 8.38 10.12
C ARG A 37 8.13 9.41 10.17
N ALA A 38 7.10 9.17 10.98
CA ALA A 38 5.88 9.99 11.07
C ALA A 38 5.17 10.20 9.72
N TRP A 39 5.22 9.18 8.87
CA TRP A 39 4.65 9.21 7.54
C TRP A 39 3.24 8.61 7.49
N THR A 40 2.32 9.32 6.83
CA THR A 40 0.94 8.88 6.59
C THR A 40 0.76 8.54 5.11
N PHE A 41 -0.07 7.54 4.82
CA PHE A 41 -0.40 7.10 3.46
C PHE A 41 -1.92 7.09 3.27
N LYS A 42 -2.37 7.19 2.01
CA LYS A 42 -3.79 7.13 1.69
C LYS A 42 -4.34 5.75 2.05
N LYS A 43 -5.36 5.71 2.91
CA LYS A 43 -6.10 4.47 3.15
C LYS A 43 -6.61 3.97 1.80
N ARG A 44 -6.41 2.68 1.50
CA ARG A 44 -6.95 2.10 0.28
C ARG A 44 -8.43 2.51 0.16
N PRO A 45 -8.89 2.96 -1.01
CA PRO A 45 -10.33 3.04 -1.23
C PRO A 45 -10.89 1.68 -0.81
N HIS A 46 -11.91 1.68 0.06
CA HIS A 46 -12.55 0.44 0.48
C HIS A 46 -12.99 -0.28 -0.79
N LEU A 47 -12.26 -1.31 -1.20
CA LEU A 47 -12.85 -2.33 -2.04
C LEU A 47 -13.93 -2.94 -1.18
N HIS A 48 -15.19 -2.63 -1.51
CA HIS A 48 -16.35 -3.24 -0.89
C HIS A 48 -16.15 -4.75 -0.93
N TRP A 49 -15.92 -5.35 0.24
CA TRP A 49 -15.60 -6.78 0.35
C TRP A 49 -16.85 -7.66 0.27
N SER A 50 -17.92 -7.18 -0.37
CA SER A 50 -19.18 -7.91 -0.49
C SER A 50 -19.75 -7.81 -1.89
N ARG A 51 -19.34 -8.68 -2.80
CA ARG A 51 -20.32 -9.22 -3.74
C ARG A 51 -19.94 -10.66 -4.05
N SER A 52 -20.21 -11.54 -3.09
CA SER A 52 -20.51 -12.94 -3.40
C SER A 52 -21.63 -12.94 -4.45
N ALA A 53 -21.45 -13.74 -5.49
CA ALA A 53 -22.16 -13.68 -6.77
C ALA A 53 -23.63 -14.19 -6.70
N PRO A 54 -24.33 -14.36 -7.84
CA PRO A 54 -25.73 -13.97 -8.03
C PRO A 54 -26.75 -14.92 -7.38
N THR A 55 -27.85 -14.37 -6.88
CA THR A 55 -29.07 -15.14 -6.56
C THR A 55 -29.99 -15.10 -7.78
N PHE A 56 -30.08 -16.26 -8.46
CA PHE A 56 -31.03 -16.78 -9.46
C PHE A 56 -31.80 -15.78 -10.35
#